data_AF-E6VWD9-F1
#
_entry.id   AF-E6VWD9-F1
#
_cell.length_a   1.000
_cell.length_b   1.000
_cell.length_c   1.000
_cell.angle_alpha   90.00
_cell.angle_beta   90.00
_cell.angle_gamma   90.00
#
_symmetry.space_group_name_H-M   'P 1'
#
loop_
_entity.id
_entity.type
_entity.pdbx_description
1 polymer ?
#
loop_
_entity_poly.entity_id
_entity_poly.type
_entity_poly.pdbx_seq_one_letter_code
_entity_poly.pdbx_strand_id
1 'polypeptide(L)'
;MTTTKNTNDWRATLPEEWTVRVTGPDGAEQEIPLRDHPALARYESKDEAVKALVHAQKLLGKTPEGYIRMPGQDAPVDQLNAFHAALGRPESPDGYALPELELPEGFEIREDLTLGLKAKAHELGLTPGQVAGLYQWFLPLVMDAHHAMNHEAARLRDSELDTLRAVHRGETPRLLDNALRAAEAIGGDDLLDALTRTGAGDRAAVISAFAKIAPLVLESGLRGAPAGWGEELTREKLREMMQDPRYHDPAKRDDSYVAKIRKGFETLYPGNYIPGGQL
;
A
#
# COMPACT_ATOMS: atom_id res chain seq x y z
N MET A 1 -28.46 -12.41 -75.83
CA MET A 1 -28.25 -13.40 -74.75
C MET A 1 -29.35 -13.20 -73.73
N THR A 2 -30.39 -14.02 -73.82
CA THR A 2 -31.58 -13.93 -72.98
C THR A 2 -31.40 -14.93 -71.84
N THR A 3 -31.16 -14.44 -70.63
CA THR A 3 -30.98 -15.26 -69.44
C THR A 3 -32.32 -15.90 -69.08
N THR A 4 -32.43 -17.21 -69.26
CA THR A 4 -33.58 -18.01 -68.85
C THR A 4 -33.80 -17.85 -67.35
N LYS A 5 -34.83 -17.11 -66.93
CA LYS A 5 -35.26 -17.04 -65.52
C LYS A 5 -35.62 -18.44 -65.08
N ASN A 6 -34.89 -18.95 -64.10
CA ASN A 6 -35.15 -20.23 -63.47
C ASN A 6 -36.56 -20.18 -62.88
N THR A 7 -37.51 -20.90 -63.48
CA THR A 7 -38.96 -20.80 -63.24
C THR A 7 -39.41 -21.33 -61.87
N ASN A 8 -38.46 -21.58 -60.96
CA ASN A 8 -38.71 -22.22 -59.66
C ASN A 8 -38.08 -21.44 -58.48
N ASP A 9 -37.74 -20.17 -58.68
CA ASP A 9 -37.27 -19.32 -57.59
C ASP A 9 -38.43 -18.93 -56.67
N TRP A 10 -38.50 -19.57 -55.50
CA TRP A 10 -39.55 -19.34 -54.52
C TRP A 10 -39.64 -17.87 -54.07
N ARG A 11 -38.55 -17.10 -54.15
CA ARG A 11 -38.52 -15.69 -53.76
C ARG A 11 -39.43 -14.82 -54.62
N ALA A 12 -39.62 -15.19 -55.89
CA ALA A 12 -40.52 -14.50 -56.81
C ALA A 12 -42.00 -14.61 -56.40
N THR A 13 -42.33 -15.53 -55.49
CA THR A 13 -43.69 -15.71 -54.96
C THR A 13 -43.94 -14.90 -53.68
N LEU A 14 -42.95 -14.15 -53.19
CA LEU A 14 -43.15 -13.16 -52.13
C LEU A 14 -43.72 -11.88 -52.73
N PRO A 15 -44.62 -11.15 -52.06
CA PRO A 15 -45.17 -9.90 -52.58
C PRO A 15 -44.10 -8.83 -52.82
N GLU A 16 -44.33 -7.94 -53.78
CA GLU A 16 -43.34 -6.95 -54.22
C GLU A 16 -43.31 -5.75 -53.29
N GLU A 17 -44.48 -5.45 -52.73
CA GLU A 17 -44.71 -4.42 -51.73
C GLU A 17 -44.07 -4.73 -50.37
N TRP A 18 -43.60 -5.96 -50.16
CA TRP A 18 -42.86 -6.30 -48.95
C TRP A 18 -41.43 -5.82 -49.09
N THR A 19 -41.11 -4.75 -48.38
CA THR A 19 -39.79 -4.12 -48.38
C THR A 19 -39.07 -4.32 -47.05
N VAL A 20 -37.75 -4.20 -47.08
CA VAL A 20 -36.89 -4.25 -45.90
C VAL A 20 -35.80 -3.18 -46.03
N ARG A 21 -35.44 -2.58 -44.90
CA ARG A 21 -34.30 -1.66 -44.83
C ARG A 21 -33.00 -2.43 -44.69
N VAL A 22 -32.03 -2.09 -45.52
CA VAL A 22 -30.68 -2.64 -45.50
C VAL A 22 -29.67 -1.50 -45.46
N THR A 23 -28.59 -1.70 -44.71
CA THR A 23 -27.46 -0.77 -44.69
C THR A 23 -26.49 -1.15 -45.80
N GLY A 24 -26.24 -0.22 -46.72
CA GLY A 24 -25.28 -0.38 -47.80
C GLY A 24 -23.82 -0.38 -47.30
N PRO A 25 -22.85 -0.75 -48.17
CA PRO A 25 -21.42 -0.73 -47.85
C PRO A 25 -20.88 0.65 -47.44
N ASP A 26 -21.61 1.70 -47.81
CA ASP A 26 -21.39 3.12 -47.54
C ASP A 26 -22.10 3.62 -46.26
N GLY A 27 -22.77 2.73 -45.52
CA GLY A 27 -23.52 3.06 -44.30
C GLY A 27 -24.89 3.71 -44.55
N ALA A 28 -25.30 3.89 -45.81
CA ALA A 28 -26.60 4.46 -46.15
C ALA A 28 -27.73 3.42 -45.99
N GLU A 29 -28.85 3.82 -45.38
CA GLU A 29 -30.05 2.98 -45.33
C GLU A 29 -30.77 3.03 -46.68
N GLN A 30 -31.01 1.87 -47.26
CA GLN A 30 -31.75 1.71 -48.51
C GLN A 30 -32.91 0.74 -48.29
N GLU A 31 -34.04 1.03 -48.92
CA GLU A 31 -35.23 0.18 -48.89
C GLU A 31 -35.24 -0.68 -50.15
N ILE A 32 -35.17 -2.01 -49.98
CA ILE A 32 -35.20 -2.98 -51.07
C ILE A 32 -36.40 -3.91 -50.92
N PRO A 33 -36.96 -4.45 -52.03
CA PRO A 33 -37.93 -5.53 -51.94
C PRO A 33 -37.32 -6.73 -51.19
N LEU A 34 -38.07 -7.30 -50.25
CA LEU A 34 -37.64 -8.42 -49.42
C LEU A 34 -37.19 -9.62 -50.27
N ARG A 35 -37.88 -9.86 -51.40
CA ARG A 35 -37.54 -10.89 -52.40
C ARG A 35 -36.12 -10.79 -52.96
N ASP A 36 -35.54 -9.59 -52.96
CA ASP A 36 -34.20 -9.31 -53.49
C ASP A 36 -33.12 -9.34 -52.38
N HIS A 37 -33.52 -9.56 -51.13
CA HIS A 37 -32.59 -9.56 -50.02
C HIS A 37 -31.59 -10.72 -50.12
N PRO A 38 -30.27 -10.47 -50.05
CA PRO A 38 -29.22 -11.48 -50.29
C PRO A 38 -29.25 -12.64 -49.28
N ALA A 39 -29.77 -12.43 -48.07
CA ALA A 39 -29.95 -13.51 -47.10
C ALA A 39 -30.95 -14.58 -47.56
N LEU A 40 -31.97 -14.23 -48.35
CA LEU A 40 -32.95 -15.18 -48.85
C LEU A 40 -32.40 -16.06 -49.98
N ALA A 41 -31.37 -15.60 -50.68
CA ALA A 41 -30.71 -16.36 -51.74
C ALA A 41 -30.02 -17.65 -51.24
N ARG A 42 -29.86 -17.79 -49.91
CA ARG A 42 -29.20 -18.93 -49.27
C ARG A 42 -30.13 -20.10 -48.97
N TYR A 43 -31.43 -19.94 -49.19
CA TYR A 43 -32.44 -20.96 -48.90
C TYR A 43 -33.08 -21.45 -50.20
N GLU A 44 -33.26 -22.75 -50.33
CA GLU A 44 -33.82 -23.40 -51.53
C GLU A 44 -35.35 -23.30 -51.57
N SER A 45 -36.00 -23.04 -50.43
CA SER A 45 -37.46 -22.96 -50.34
C SER A 45 -37.96 -22.02 -49.22
N LYS A 46 -39.25 -21.65 -49.29
CA LYS A 46 -39.95 -20.93 -48.21
C LYS A 46 -39.87 -21.67 -46.87
N ASP A 47 -40.12 -22.97 -46.90
CA ASP A 47 -40.15 -23.80 -45.70
C ASP A 47 -38.78 -23.85 -45.02
N GLU A 48 -37.71 -23.91 -45.80
CA GLU A 48 -36.33 -23.86 -45.28
C GLU A 48 -36.01 -22.48 -44.68
N ALA A 49 -36.38 -21.40 -45.35
CA ALA A 49 -36.19 -20.04 -44.83
C ALA A 49 -36.94 -19.82 -43.50
N VAL A 50 -38.18 -20.31 -43.39
CA VAL A 50 -38.98 -20.22 -42.15
C VAL A 50 -38.38 -21.08 -41.04
N LYS A 51 -37.93 -22.31 -41.34
CA LYS A 51 -37.22 -23.16 -40.37
C LYS A 51 -35.93 -22.51 -39.89
N ALA A 52 -35.17 -21.90 -40.80
CA ALA A 52 -33.94 -21.17 -40.47
C ALA A 52 -34.24 -19.95 -39.60
N LEU A 53 -35.32 -19.21 -39.86
CA LEU A 53 -35.76 -18.10 -39.01
C LEU A 53 -36.09 -18.56 -37.59
N VAL A 54 -36.86 -19.64 -37.44
CA VAL A 54 -37.21 -20.20 -36.12
C VAL A 54 -35.96 -20.68 -35.39
N HIS A 55 -35.01 -21.30 -36.10
CA HIS A 55 -33.73 -21.71 -35.53
C HIS A 55 -32.89 -20.50 -35.11
N ALA A 56 -32.80 -19.47 -35.95
CA ALA A 56 -32.09 -18.22 -35.66
C ALA A 56 -32.71 -17.48 -34.47
N GLN A 57 -34.03 -17.43 -34.36
CA GLN A 57 -34.73 -16.85 -33.21
C GLN A 57 -34.40 -17.59 -31.90
N LYS A 58 -34.31 -18.92 -31.95
CA LYS A 58 -33.88 -19.74 -30.82
C LYS A 58 -32.43 -19.48 -30.42
N LEU A 59 -31.56 -19.16 -31.38
CA LEU A 59 -30.18 -18.73 -31.15
C LEU A 59 -30.07 -17.29 -30.63
N LEU A 60 -31.00 -16.40 -30.97
CA LEU A 60 -31.03 -15.02 -30.46
C LEU A 60 -31.55 -14.94 -29.02
N GLY A 61 -32.45 -15.86 -28.62
CA GLY A 61 -33.02 -15.94 -27.27
C GLY A 61 -32.14 -16.66 -26.24
N LYS A 62 -31.09 -17.36 -26.69
CA LYS A 62 -30.06 -17.95 -25.82
C LYS A 62 -28.77 -17.21 -26.08
N THR A 63 -28.10 -16.66 -25.08
CA THR A 63 -26.69 -16.28 -25.23
C THR A 63 -25.96 -17.54 -25.68
N PRO A 64 -25.44 -17.62 -26.93
CA PRO A 64 -24.79 -18.84 -27.38
C PRO A 64 -23.61 -19.11 -26.44
N GLU A 65 -23.37 -20.37 -26.10
CA GLU A 65 -22.27 -20.75 -25.20
C GLU A 65 -20.96 -20.12 -25.70
N GLY A 66 -20.33 -19.31 -24.84
CA GLY A 66 -19.10 -18.56 -25.15
C GLY A 66 -19.28 -17.10 -25.61
N TYR A 67 -20.51 -16.59 -25.75
CA TYR A 67 -20.76 -15.20 -26.12
C TYR A 67 -21.17 -14.34 -24.91
N ILE A 68 -20.41 -13.26 -24.69
CA ILE A 68 -20.69 -12.26 -23.66
C ILE A 68 -21.21 -11.00 -24.35
N ARG A 69 -22.34 -10.45 -23.89
CA ARG A 69 -22.81 -9.15 -24.38
C ARG A 69 -21.87 -8.05 -23.87
N MET A 70 -21.23 -7.34 -24.80
CA MET A 70 -20.40 -6.19 -24.46
C MET A 70 -21.31 -5.03 -24.01
N PRO A 71 -21.12 -4.49 -22.79
CA PRO A 71 -21.81 -3.28 -22.37
C PRO A 71 -21.43 -2.10 -23.27
N GLY A 72 -22.40 -1.21 -23.55
CA GLY A 72 -22.12 0.08 -24.19
C GLY A 72 -21.36 1.03 -23.26
N GLN A 73 -20.89 2.17 -23.78
CA GLN A 73 -20.12 3.15 -22.99
C GLN A 73 -20.89 3.66 -21.77
N ASP A 74 -22.20 3.84 -21.88
CA ASP A 74 -23.09 4.32 -20.81
C ASP A 74 -23.94 3.19 -20.22
N ALA A 75 -23.44 1.95 -20.24
CA ALA A 75 -24.19 0.81 -19.72
C ALA A 75 -24.50 0.98 -18.21
N PRO A 76 -25.72 0.63 -17.77
CA PRO A 76 -26.04 0.58 -16.35
C PRO A 76 -25.10 -0.33 -15.57
N VAL A 77 -24.88 -0.02 -14.29
CA VAL A 77 -24.00 -0.77 -13.38
C VAL A 77 -24.31 -2.27 -13.35
N ASP A 78 -25.60 -2.64 -13.41
CA ASP A 78 -26.01 -4.04 -13.44
C ASP A 78 -25.53 -4.80 -14.67
N GLN A 79 -25.48 -4.13 -15.84
CA GLN A 79 -24.96 -4.73 -17.08
C GLN A 79 -23.43 -4.88 -17.02
N LEU A 80 -22.73 -3.89 -16.46
CA LEU A 80 -21.29 -3.97 -16.22
C LEU A 80 -20.95 -5.10 -15.23
N ASN A 81 -21.75 -5.25 -14.17
CA ASN A 81 -21.59 -6.32 -13.19
C ASN A 81 -21.81 -7.70 -13.82
N ALA A 82 -22.85 -7.87 -14.63
CA ALA A 82 -23.10 -9.11 -15.36
C ALA A 82 -21.95 -9.42 -16.33
N PHE A 83 -21.40 -8.41 -17.00
CA PHE A 83 -20.24 -8.55 -17.88
C PHE A 83 -18.99 -9.00 -17.12
N HIS A 84 -18.64 -8.34 -16.01
CA HIS A 84 -17.49 -8.74 -15.19
C HIS A 84 -17.66 -10.13 -14.57
N ALA A 85 -18.87 -10.48 -14.11
CA ALA A 85 -19.17 -11.82 -13.62
C ALA A 85 -19.00 -12.88 -14.72
N ALA A 86 -19.46 -12.59 -15.94
CA ALA A 86 -19.27 -13.48 -17.09
C ALA A 86 -17.79 -13.67 -17.48
N LEU A 87 -16.95 -12.66 -17.21
CA LEU A 87 -15.49 -12.75 -17.38
C LEU A 87 -14.78 -13.51 -16.25
N GLY A 88 -15.48 -13.82 -15.15
CA GLY A 88 -14.91 -14.53 -14.00
C GLY A 88 -14.38 -13.62 -12.90
N ARG A 89 -14.82 -12.36 -12.81
CA ARG A 89 -14.62 -11.56 -11.59
C ARG A 89 -15.31 -12.27 -10.41
N PRO A 90 -14.66 -12.39 -9.23
CA PRO A 90 -15.31 -12.91 -8.03
C PRO A 90 -16.52 -12.08 -7.59
N GLU A 91 -17.39 -12.69 -6.79
CA GLU A 91 -18.56 -12.00 -6.21
C GLU A 91 -18.15 -10.89 -5.24
N SER A 92 -17.05 -11.07 -4.50
CA SER A 92 -16.50 -10.10 -3.54
C SER A 92 -14.97 -9.97 -3.68
N PRO A 93 -14.38 -8.87 -3.17
CA PRO A 93 -12.92 -8.71 -3.11
C PRO A 93 -12.20 -9.88 -2.42
N ASP A 94 -12.82 -10.52 -1.44
CA ASP A 94 -12.19 -11.62 -0.69
C ASP A 94 -11.94 -12.87 -1.54
N GLY A 95 -12.65 -13.00 -2.68
CA GLY A 95 -12.47 -14.10 -3.62
C GLY A 95 -11.15 -14.07 -4.41
N TYR A 96 -10.33 -13.03 -4.27
CA TYR A 96 -8.99 -13.00 -4.85
C TYR A 96 -7.99 -13.76 -3.98
N ALA A 97 -7.53 -14.90 -4.49
CA ALA A 97 -6.36 -15.60 -3.98
C ALA A 97 -5.09 -14.95 -4.53
N LEU A 98 -4.28 -14.38 -3.65
CA LEU A 98 -2.98 -13.84 -4.01
C LEU A 98 -1.93 -14.93 -3.79
N PRO A 99 -1.02 -15.13 -4.75
CA PRO A 99 -0.02 -16.18 -4.64
C PRO A 99 0.96 -15.87 -3.50
N GLU A 100 1.37 -16.92 -2.80
CA GLU A 100 2.50 -16.85 -1.87
C GLU A 100 3.79 -16.62 -2.67
N LEU A 101 4.59 -15.67 -2.21
CA LEU A 101 5.86 -15.30 -2.81
C LEU A 101 6.93 -15.37 -1.72
N GLU A 102 8.13 -15.79 -2.10
CA GLU A 102 9.27 -15.80 -1.19
C GLU A 102 9.65 -14.36 -0.83
N LEU A 103 9.45 -14.01 0.44
CA LEU A 103 9.81 -12.71 0.96
C LEU A 103 11.21 -12.73 1.57
N PRO A 104 12.04 -11.71 1.32
CA PRO A 104 13.32 -11.52 1.98
C PRO A 104 13.14 -11.38 3.49
N GLU A 105 14.19 -11.70 4.24
CA GLU A 105 14.18 -11.54 5.70
C GLU A 105 13.91 -10.08 6.09
N GLY A 106 12.95 -9.87 7.01
CA GLY A 106 12.53 -8.55 7.46
C GLY A 106 11.58 -7.80 6.51
N PHE A 107 11.17 -8.39 5.39
CA PHE A 107 10.15 -7.83 4.51
C PHE A 107 8.76 -8.39 4.84
N GLU A 108 7.84 -7.51 5.22
CA GLU A 108 6.44 -7.87 5.48
C GLU A 108 5.51 -7.14 4.51
N ILE A 109 4.57 -7.89 3.93
CA ILE A 109 3.52 -7.31 3.11
C ILE A 109 2.45 -6.79 4.04
N ARG A 110 2.19 -5.49 3.97
CA ARG A 110 1.14 -4.88 4.77
C ARG A 110 -0.23 -5.36 4.34
N GLU A 111 -1.02 -5.84 5.30
CA GLU A 111 -2.36 -6.35 5.08
C GLU A 111 -3.29 -5.31 4.43
N ASP A 112 -3.19 -4.04 4.81
CA ASP A 112 -4.03 -2.98 4.26
C ASP A 112 -3.79 -2.72 2.76
N LEU A 113 -2.54 -2.89 2.30
CA LEU A 113 -2.22 -2.82 0.87
C LEU A 113 -2.82 -4.01 0.10
N THR A 114 -2.73 -5.20 0.70
CA THR A 114 -3.32 -6.42 0.14
C THR A 114 -4.85 -6.31 0.03
N LEU A 115 -5.51 -5.81 1.08
CA LEU A 115 -6.96 -5.55 1.06
C LEU A 115 -7.33 -4.47 0.04
N GLY A 116 -6.56 -3.38 -0.04
CA GLY A 116 -6.75 -2.32 -1.02
C GLY A 116 -6.63 -2.81 -2.47
N LEU A 117 -5.65 -3.68 -2.76
CA LEU A 117 -5.49 -4.31 -4.07
C LEU A 117 -6.73 -5.13 -4.44
N LYS A 118 -7.21 -5.99 -3.52
CA LYS A 118 -8.39 -6.84 -3.75
C LYS A 118 -9.64 -5.99 -4.00
N ALA A 119 -9.85 -4.94 -3.21
CA ALA A 119 -10.97 -4.03 -3.37
C ALA A 119 -10.93 -3.33 -4.73
N LYS A 120 -9.76 -2.80 -5.12
CA LYS A 120 -9.60 -2.11 -6.40
C LYS A 120 -9.74 -3.05 -7.59
N ALA A 121 -9.24 -4.28 -7.48
CA ALA A 121 -9.40 -5.29 -8.51
C ALA A 121 -10.87 -5.64 -8.76
N HIS A 122 -11.67 -5.76 -7.70
CA HIS A 122 -13.11 -6.04 -7.80
C HIS A 122 -13.86 -4.88 -8.49
N GLU A 123 -13.57 -3.65 -8.06
CA GLU A 123 -14.11 -2.43 -8.66
C GLU A 123 -13.82 -2.38 -10.18
N LEU A 124 -12.59 -2.73 -10.57
CA LEU A 124 -12.12 -2.68 -11.96
C LEU A 124 -12.54 -3.88 -12.82
N GLY A 125 -13.26 -4.87 -12.28
CA GLY A 125 -13.69 -6.01 -13.10
C GLY A 125 -12.63 -7.09 -13.32
N LEU A 126 -11.51 -7.07 -12.59
CA LEU A 126 -10.38 -7.94 -12.89
C LEU A 126 -10.65 -9.41 -12.53
N THR A 127 -10.10 -10.33 -13.32
CA THR A 127 -10.17 -11.76 -13.02
C THR A 127 -9.09 -12.18 -12.02
N PRO A 128 -9.26 -13.28 -11.27
CA PRO A 128 -8.26 -13.75 -10.32
C PRO A 128 -6.88 -13.98 -10.94
N GLY A 129 -6.84 -14.52 -12.16
CA GLY A 129 -5.59 -14.73 -12.89
C GLY A 129 -4.87 -13.43 -13.24
N GLN A 130 -5.61 -12.38 -13.61
CA GLN A 130 -5.03 -11.05 -13.86
C GLN A 130 -4.44 -10.46 -12.59
N VAL A 131 -5.17 -10.53 -11.47
CA VAL A 131 -4.69 -10.01 -10.18
C VAL A 131 -3.47 -10.78 -9.70
N ALA A 132 -3.50 -12.11 -9.75
CA ALA A 132 -2.37 -12.95 -9.37
C ALA A 132 -1.13 -12.66 -10.23
N GLY A 133 -1.28 -12.52 -11.55
CA GLY A 133 -0.18 -12.18 -12.45
C GLY A 133 0.39 -10.79 -12.19
N LEU A 134 -0.45 -9.78 -11.98
CA LEU A 134 -0.01 -8.43 -11.61
C LEU A 134 0.73 -8.43 -10.28
N TYR A 135 0.23 -9.17 -9.30
CA TYR A 135 0.86 -9.28 -7.98
C TYR A 135 2.24 -9.94 -8.05
N GLN A 136 2.36 -11.07 -8.76
CA GLN A 136 3.63 -11.77 -8.99
C GLN A 136 4.66 -10.91 -9.70
N TRP A 137 4.23 -10.07 -10.63
CA TRP A 137 5.13 -9.17 -11.35
C TRP A 137 5.53 -7.95 -10.52
N PHE A 138 4.59 -7.34 -9.81
CA PHE A 138 4.80 -6.08 -9.12
C PHE A 138 5.57 -6.24 -7.81
N LEU A 139 5.29 -7.27 -7.02
CA LEU A 139 5.90 -7.43 -5.70
C LEU A 139 7.45 -7.54 -5.75
N PRO A 140 8.05 -8.32 -6.66
CA PRO A 140 9.51 -8.36 -6.80
C PRO A 140 10.12 -7.00 -7.14
N LEU A 141 9.46 -6.19 -7.97
CA LEU A 141 9.96 -4.84 -8.30
C LEU A 141 9.99 -3.93 -7.08
N VAL A 142 8.98 -4.04 -6.20
CA VAL A 142 8.94 -3.31 -4.93
C VAL A 142 10.05 -3.79 -3.99
N MET A 143 10.28 -5.10 -3.91
CA MET A 143 11.35 -5.68 -3.11
C MET A 143 12.73 -5.23 -3.60
N ASP A 144 12.99 -5.29 -4.91
CA ASP A 144 14.25 -4.84 -5.51
C ASP A 144 14.52 -3.36 -5.24
N ALA A 145 13.49 -2.51 -5.37
CA ALA A 145 13.58 -1.10 -5.05
C ALA A 145 13.91 -0.88 -3.56
N HIS A 146 13.27 -1.62 -2.66
CA HIS A 146 13.54 -1.55 -1.23
C HIS A 146 14.97 -1.99 -0.89
N HIS A 147 15.45 -3.09 -1.46
CA HIS A 147 16.82 -3.56 -1.30
C HIS A 147 17.84 -2.54 -1.83
N ALA A 148 17.60 -1.96 -3.01
CA ALA A 148 18.46 -0.94 -3.58
C ALA A 148 18.57 0.29 -2.67
N MET A 149 17.45 0.75 -2.11
CA MET A 149 17.44 1.86 -1.16
C MET A 149 18.22 1.55 0.11
N ASN A 150 18.02 0.36 0.70
CA ASN A 150 18.74 -0.06 1.91
C ASN A 150 20.24 -0.21 1.66
N HIS A 151 20.63 -0.78 0.52
CA HIS A 151 22.04 -0.91 0.14
C HIS A 151 22.69 0.45 -0.09
N GLU A 152 22.00 1.38 -0.74
CA GLU A 152 22.52 2.73 -0.95
C GLU A 152 22.68 3.49 0.37
N ALA A 153 21.70 3.38 1.26
CA ALA A 153 21.79 3.94 2.61
C ALA A 153 22.98 3.35 3.39
N ALA A 154 23.19 2.04 3.34
CA ALA A 154 24.33 1.38 3.98
C ALA A 154 25.67 1.86 3.41
N ARG A 155 25.80 1.94 2.07
CA ARG A 155 27.00 2.46 1.41
C ARG A 155 27.31 3.89 1.81
N LEU A 156 26.27 4.73 1.88
CA LEU A 156 26.42 6.10 2.30
C LEU A 156 26.93 6.18 3.74
N ARG A 157 26.34 5.43 4.67
CA ARG A 157 26.82 5.34 6.06
C ARG A 157 28.29 4.93 6.15
N ASP A 158 28.67 3.89 5.42
CA ASP A 158 30.06 3.41 5.39
C ASP A 158 31.02 4.49 4.87
N SER A 159 30.62 5.21 3.81
CA SER A 159 31.43 6.31 3.25
C SER A 159 31.61 7.51 4.20
N GLU A 160 30.56 7.84 4.96
CA GLU A 160 30.59 8.90 5.96
C GLU A 160 31.47 8.49 7.15
N LEU A 161 31.38 7.22 7.58
CA LEU A 161 32.24 6.67 8.62
C LEU A 161 33.71 6.64 8.20
N ASP A 162 34.00 6.28 6.95
CA ASP A 162 35.36 6.31 6.42
C ASP A 162 35.92 7.73 6.31
N THR A 163 35.07 8.72 6.00
CA THR A 163 35.43 10.14 6.06
C THR A 163 35.83 10.54 7.48
N LEU A 164 35.06 10.14 8.49
CA LEU A 164 35.39 10.40 9.89
C LEU A 164 36.71 9.70 10.30
N ARG A 165 36.91 8.45 9.89
CA ARG A 165 38.16 7.69 10.14
C ARG A 165 39.37 8.35 9.48
N ALA A 166 39.24 8.89 8.28
CA ALA A 166 40.32 9.58 7.60
C ALA A 166 40.77 10.85 8.34
N VAL A 167 39.82 11.59 8.91
CA VAL A 167 40.07 12.86 9.62
C VAL A 167 40.52 12.62 11.07
N HIS A 168 39.81 11.76 11.80
CA HIS A 168 39.97 11.57 13.26
C HIS A 168 40.77 10.32 13.63
N ARG A 169 41.06 9.43 12.67
CA ARG A 169 41.89 8.22 12.84
C ARG A 169 41.43 7.39 14.04
N GLY A 170 42.35 7.06 14.96
CA GLY A 170 42.07 6.25 16.15
C GLY A 170 41.11 6.90 17.16
N GLU A 171 40.80 8.19 17.02
CA GLU A 171 39.88 8.90 17.91
C GLU A 171 38.43 8.82 17.46
N THR A 172 38.15 8.26 16.27
CA THR A 172 36.79 8.13 15.72
C THR A 172 35.79 7.51 16.70
N PRO A 173 36.10 6.43 17.45
CA PRO A 173 35.16 5.90 18.44
C PRO A 173 34.79 6.90 19.54
N ARG A 174 35.78 7.69 20.03
CA ARG A 174 35.56 8.72 21.04
C ARG A 174 34.76 9.90 20.47
N LEU A 175 35.00 10.26 19.21
CA LEU A 175 34.23 11.28 18.50
C LEU A 175 32.74 10.90 18.43
N LEU A 176 32.45 9.64 18.05
CA LEU A 176 31.10 9.11 17.94
C LEU A 176 30.39 9.09 19.30
N ASP A 177 31.05 8.62 20.37
CA ASP A 177 30.50 8.63 21.73
C ASP A 177 30.17 10.06 22.20
N ASN A 178 31.09 11.00 21.98
CA ASN A 178 30.87 12.40 22.32
C ASN A 178 29.70 13.01 21.54
N ALA A 179 29.59 12.72 20.24
CA ALA A 179 28.50 13.21 19.40
C ALA A 179 27.15 12.68 19.87
N LEU A 180 27.05 11.38 20.17
CA LEU A 180 25.83 10.74 20.65
C LEU A 180 25.37 11.37 21.96
N ARG A 181 26.27 11.46 22.95
CA ARG A 181 25.94 12.04 24.26
C ARG A 181 25.58 13.52 24.18
N ALA A 182 26.21 14.27 23.27
CA ALA A 182 25.86 15.66 23.06
C ALA A 182 24.47 15.80 22.43
N ALA A 183 24.13 14.96 21.44
CA ALA A 183 22.80 14.95 20.85
C ALA A 183 21.72 14.59 21.88
N GLU A 184 21.96 13.56 22.68
CA GLU A 184 21.08 13.14 23.79
C GLU A 184 20.91 14.25 24.83
N ALA A 185 22.00 14.89 25.26
CA ALA A 185 21.96 15.95 26.27
C ALA A 185 21.24 17.22 25.77
N ILE A 186 21.24 17.49 24.47
CA ILE A 186 20.61 18.69 23.87
C ILE A 186 19.13 18.45 23.57
N GLY A 187 18.80 17.30 22.98
CA GLY A 187 17.49 17.07 22.38
C GLY A 187 16.77 15.81 22.85
N GLY A 188 17.39 15.02 23.74
CA GLY A 188 16.83 13.77 24.25
C GLY A 188 16.48 12.78 23.15
N ASP A 189 15.60 11.84 23.49
CA ASP A 189 15.18 10.75 22.61
C ASP A 189 14.51 11.25 21.34
N ASP A 190 13.70 12.32 21.41
CA ASP A 190 13.02 12.90 20.24
C ASP A 190 13.99 13.32 19.13
N LEU A 191 15.13 13.91 19.51
CA LEU A 191 16.16 14.31 18.55
C LEU A 191 16.91 13.09 18.01
N LEU A 192 17.25 12.12 18.86
CA LEU A 192 17.92 10.89 18.44
C LEU A 192 17.06 10.10 17.46
N ASP A 193 15.76 9.99 17.73
CA ASP A 193 14.78 9.35 16.85
C ASP A 193 14.65 10.09 15.52
N ALA A 194 14.60 11.42 15.54
CA ALA A 194 14.55 12.22 14.32
C ALA A 194 15.82 12.04 13.46
N LEU A 195 17.00 12.06 14.08
CA LEU A 195 18.28 11.86 13.41
C LEU A 195 18.41 10.44 12.83
N THR A 196 17.95 9.43 13.57
CA THR A 196 17.94 8.03 13.13
C THR A 196 16.98 7.82 11.98
N ARG A 197 15.73 8.27 12.10
CA ARG A 197 14.69 8.11 11.06
C ARG A 197 15.04 8.81 9.75
N THR A 198 15.74 9.93 9.82
CA THR A 198 16.16 10.69 8.62
C THR A 198 17.51 10.24 8.06
N GLY A 199 18.26 9.40 8.78
CA GLY A 199 19.65 9.07 8.48
C GLY A 199 20.62 10.26 8.63
N ALA A 200 20.17 11.37 9.22
CA ALA A 200 21.03 12.54 9.47
C ALA A 200 22.07 12.25 10.57
N GLY A 201 21.76 11.34 11.50
CA GLY A 201 22.69 10.90 12.54
C GLY A 201 23.94 10.20 12.02
N ASP A 202 23.88 9.63 10.80
CA ASP A 202 25.01 8.95 10.18
C ASP A 202 25.93 9.87 9.37
N ARG A 203 25.58 11.16 9.24
CA ARG A 203 26.33 12.12 8.42
C ARG A 203 27.56 12.62 9.16
N ALA A 204 28.73 12.55 8.54
CA ALA A 204 29.99 12.97 9.13
C ALA A 204 29.96 14.44 9.60
N ALA A 205 29.29 15.32 8.84
CA ALA A 205 29.11 16.71 9.20
C ALA A 205 28.28 16.90 10.49
N VAL A 206 27.20 16.13 10.64
CA VAL A 206 26.31 16.18 11.81
C VAL A 206 27.02 15.61 13.03
N ILE A 207 27.64 14.43 12.89
CA ILE A 207 28.45 13.80 13.94
C ILE A 207 29.56 14.76 14.40
N SER A 208 30.28 15.37 13.45
CA SER A 208 31.35 16.33 13.76
C SER A 208 30.83 17.56 14.48
N ALA A 209 29.62 18.06 14.13
CA ALA A 209 29.02 19.20 14.79
C ALA A 209 28.69 18.89 16.25
N PHE A 210 28.02 17.77 16.52
CA PHE A 210 27.70 17.33 17.88
C PHE A 210 28.96 17.02 18.70
N ALA A 211 29.96 16.36 18.11
CA ALA A 211 31.22 16.10 18.79
C ALA A 211 31.98 17.39 19.17
N LYS A 212 31.92 18.44 18.34
CA LYS A 212 32.56 19.74 18.62
C LYS A 212 31.93 20.48 19.79
N ILE A 213 30.61 20.37 19.96
CA ILE A 213 29.89 21.02 21.07
C ILE A 213 29.84 20.15 22.32
N ALA A 214 30.18 18.85 22.21
CA ALA A 214 30.17 17.91 23.32
C ALA A 214 30.95 18.39 24.55
N PRO A 215 32.18 18.95 24.46
CA PRO A 215 32.85 19.48 25.65
C PRO A 215 32.04 20.59 26.34
N LEU A 216 31.45 21.52 25.58
CA LEU A 216 30.68 22.62 26.15
C LEU A 216 29.41 22.14 26.85
N VAL A 217 28.70 21.19 26.23
CA VAL A 217 27.42 20.67 26.73
C VAL A 217 27.63 19.68 27.87
N LEU A 218 28.60 18.78 27.74
CA LEU A 218 28.88 17.75 28.74
C LEU A 218 29.64 18.33 29.93
N GLU A 219 30.51 19.33 29.77
CA GLU A 219 31.16 20.03 30.90
C GLU A 219 30.19 20.98 31.63
N SER A 220 29.25 21.61 30.91
CA SER A 220 28.17 22.39 31.54
C SER A 220 27.13 21.47 32.19
N GLY A 221 26.87 20.31 31.60
CA GLY A 221 26.05 19.23 32.13
C GLY A 221 26.70 18.55 33.35
N LEU A 222 28.03 18.52 33.44
CA LEU A 222 28.77 18.12 34.65
C LEU A 222 28.62 19.12 35.81
N ARG A 223 28.08 20.32 35.57
CA ARG A 223 27.59 21.24 36.62
C ARG A 223 26.09 21.11 36.89
N GLY A 224 25.35 20.36 36.07
CA GLY A 224 23.89 20.12 36.19
C GLY A 224 23.53 18.71 36.69
N ALA A 225 24.37 17.71 36.43
CA ALA A 225 24.39 16.46 37.17
C ALA A 225 25.14 16.74 38.46
N PRO A 226 24.55 16.53 39.66
CA PRO A 226 25.29 16.72 40.88
C PRO A 226 26.35 15.62 40.94
N ALA A 227 27.56 15.96 40.48
CA ALA A 227 28.79 15.26 40.84
C ALA A 227 28.91 15.35 42.37
N GLY A 228 28.33 14.37 43.03
CA GLY A 228 28.27 14.35 44.49
C GLY A 228 27.26 13.42 45.14
N TRP A 229 26.56 12.49 44.46
CA TRP A 229 25.71 11.53 45.18
C TRP A 229 25.67 10.18 44.46
N GLY A 230 26.56 9.27 44.86
CA GLY A 230 26.57 7.89 44.38
C GLY A 230 25.26 7.16 44.69
N GLU A 231 24.97 6.15 43.86
CA GLU A 231 23.71 5.43 43.65
C GLU A 231 22.71 6.10 42.71
N GLU A 232 22.48 5.39 41.60
CA GLU A 232 21.38 5.57 40.66
C GLU A 232 20.06 5.52 41.46
N LEU A 233 19.31 6.63 41.48
CA LEU A 233 18.06 6.73 42.24
C LEU A 233 16.93 6.02 41.47
N THR A 234 16.89 4.69 41.57
CA THR A 234 15.82 3.86 40.99
C THR A 234 14.50 4.03 41.74
N ARG A 235 13.39 3.61 41.11
CA ARG A 235 12.05 3.65 41.72
C ARG A 235 12.00 2.85 43.03
N GLU A 236 12.63 1.68 43.09
CA GLU A 236 12.71 0.88 44.32
C GLU A 236 13.48 1.63 45.41
N LYS A 237 14.60 2.26 45.06
CA LYS A 237 15.43 2.97 46.04
C LYS A 237 14.72 4.18 46.63
N LEU A 238 14.00 4.94 45.80
CA LEU A 238 13.20 6.08 46.27
C LEU A 238 12.08 5.66 47.22
N ARG A 239 11.44 4.50 46.97
CA ARG A 239 10.44 3.93 47.88
C ARG A 239 11.04 3.49 49.20
N GLU A 240 12.23 2.88 49.18
CA GLU A 240 12.98 2.54 50.40
C GLU A 240 13.30 3.80 51.21
N MET A 241 13.75 4.86 50.55
CA MET A 241 14.04 6.14 51.19
C MET A 241 12.81 6.82 51.79
N MET A 242 11.61 6.66 51.21
CA MET A 242 10.37 7.17 51.80
C MET A 242 9.96 6.44 53.10
N GLN A 243 10.49 5.24 53.36
CA GLN A 243 10.26 4.49 54.59
C GLN A 243 11.25 4.86 55.71
N ASP A 244 12.26 5.68 55.40
CA ASP A 244 13.23 6.14 56.39
C ASP A 244 12.58 7.19 57.32
N PRO A 245 12.81 7.13 58.65
CA PRO A 245 12.31 8.13 59.59
C PRO A 245 12.67 9.58 59.21
N ARG A 246 13.78 9.80 58.49
CA ARG A 246 14.19 11.11 57.97
C ARG A 246 13.20 11.72 56.96
N TYR A 247 12.34 10.90 56.36
CA TYR A 247 11.29 11.37 55.45
C TYR A 247 9.98 11.72 56.18
N HIS A 248 9.52 10.86 57.12
CA HIS A 248 8.16 10.93 57.66
C HIS A 248 8.02 11.27 59.15
N ASP A 249 9.08 11.13 59.97
CA ASP A 249 9.02 11.37 61.42
C ASP A 249 9.24 12.86 61.72
N PRO A 250 8.27 13.61 62.28
CA PRO A 250 8.41 15.03 62.56
C PRO A 250 9.61 15.39 63.44
N ALA A 251 10.06 14.49 64.31
CA ALA A 251 11.18 14.74 65.22
C ALA A 251 12.56 14.46 64.58
N LYS A 252 12.61 13.73 63.46
CA LYS A 252 13.84 13.29 62.79
C LYS A 252 13.91 13.69 61.31
N ARG A 253 12.93 14.47 60.86
CA ARG A 253 12.78 14.89 59.47
C ARG A 253 14.00 15.70 59.02
N ASP A 254 14.54 15.32 57.87
CA ASP A 254 15.64 16.02 57.21
C ASP A 254 15.13 16.57 55.87
N ASP A 255 15.03 17.89 55.78
CA ASP A 255 14.51 18.57 54.59
C ASP A 255 15.39 18.33 53.34
N SER A 256 16.70 18.14 53.53
CA SER A 256 17.61 17.82 52.43
C SER A 256 17.39 16.39 51.90
N TYR A 257 17.05 15.47 52.80
CA TYR A 257 16.69 14.09 52.47
C TYR A 257 15.35 14.01 51.73
N VAL A 258 14.35 14.77 52.19
CA VAL A 258 13.04 14.88 51.52
C VAL A 258 13.18 15.51 50.12
N ALA A 259 14.00 16.54 49.96
CA ALA A 259 14.26 17.17 48.66
C ALA A 259 14.94 16.21 47.68
N LYS A 260 15.84 15.34 48.16
CA LYS A 260 16.49 14.31 47.34
C LYS A 260 15.49 13.31 46.77
N ILE A 261 14.54 12.87 47.60
CA ILE A 261 13.47 11.95 47.18
C ILE A 261 12.57 12.62 46.14
N ARG A 262 12.17 13.88 46.37
CA ARG A 262 11.32 14.63 45.43
C ARG A 262 11.97 14.79 44.06
N LYS A 263 13.24 15.20 44.03
CA LYS A 263 14.00 15.35 42.78
C LYS A 263 14.15 14.02 42.04
N GLY A 264 14.36 12.92 42.75
CA GLY A 264 14.41 11.58 42.15
C GLY A 264 13.10 11.20 41.45
N PHE A 265 11.95 11.45 42.09
CA PHE A 265 10.64 11.20 41.46
C PHE A 265 10.35 12.15 40.30
N GLU A 266 10.72 13.43 40.39
CA GLU A 266 10.59 14.39 39.28
C GLU A 266 11.41 13.97 38.05
N THR A 267 12.58 13.37 38.26
CA THR A 267 13.45 12.85 37.19
C THR A 267 12.89 11.56 36.56
N LEU A 268 12.33 10.64 37.35
CA LEU A 268 11.74 9.40 36.83
C LEU A 268 10.34 9.58 36.22
N TYR A 269 9.60 10.61 36.65
CA TYR A 269 8.24 10.92 36.21
C TYR A 269 8.11 12.41 35.89
N PRO A 270 8.65 12.87 34.75
CA PRO A 270 8.52 14.25 34.31
C PRO A 270 7.07 14.56 33.91
N GLY A 271 6.27 14.99 34.89
CA GLY A 271 4.87 15.39 34.73
C GLY A 271 4.09 15.25 36.04
N ASN A 272 3.67 16.38 36.63
CA ASN A 272 2.83 16.58 37.84
C ASN A 272 2.64 15.37 38.80
N TYR A 273 3.73 14.71 39.21
CA TYR A 273 3.68 13.70 40.26
C TYR A 273 3.79 14.38 41.62
N ILE A 274 2.75 14.26 42.45
CA ILE A 274 2.76 14.69 43.85
C ILE A 274 3.01 13.44 44.70
N PRO A 275 4.16 13.33 45.41
CA PRO A 275 4.44 12.17 46.26
C PRO A 275 3.33 11.98 47.31
N GLY A 276 2.61 10.87 47.23
CA GLY A 276 1.47 10.55 48.11
C GLY A 276 0.08 10.68 47.48
N GLY A 277 -0.04 11.13 46.23
CA GLY A 277 -1.27 11.03 45.44
C GLY A 277 -1.44 9.61 44.90
N GLN A 278 -2.61 8.99 45.08
CA GLN A 278 -2.91 7.71 44.45
C GLN A 278 -3.01 7.87 42.93
N LEU A 279 -2.01 7.35 42.20
CA LEU A 279 -2.07 6.43 41.05
C LEU A 279 -0.64 6.17 40.55
#